data_AF-A0AAI8RBI4-F1
#
_entry.id   AF-A0AAI8RBI4-F1
#
_cell.length_a   1.000
_cell.length_b   1.000
_cell.length_c   1.000
_cell.angle_alpha   90.00
_cell.angle_beta   90.00
_cell.angle_gamma   90.00
#
_symmetry.space_group_name_H-M   'P 1'
#
loop_
_entity.id
_entity.type
_entity.pdbx_description
1 polymer ?
#
loop_
_entity_poly.entity_id
_entity_poly.type
_entity_poly.pdbx_seq_one_letter_code
_entity_poly.pdbx_strand_id
1 'polypeptide(L)'
;MAKGEPNCFDMTSAKEMSLVKGYIQSAKNGISDTVVIILPTKDIQKDYAKLTANGVTFLGDPQKIEAWGGFTSAYFRDPEGNLFELNDGY
;
A
#
# COMPACT_ATOMS: atom_id res chain seq x y z
N MET A 1 4.79 3.98 -22.52
CA MET A 1 3.56 4.29 -21.77
C MET A 1 2.99 5.58 -22.34
N ALA A 2 1.69 5.61 -22.66
CA ALA A 2 1.05 6.81 -23.19
C ALA A 2 1.02 7.89 -22.10
N LYS A 3 1.35 9.13 -22.46
CA LYS A 3 1.45 10.26 -21.54
C LYS A 3 0.04 10.60 -21.03
N GLY A 4 -0.26 10.32 -19.77
CA GLY A 4 -1.48 10.78 -19.09
C GLY A 4 -2.47 9.70 -18.62
N GLU A 5 -2.20 8.41 -18.82
CA GLU A 5 -2.96 7.36 -18.13
C GLU A 5 -2.35 7.11 -16.75
N PRO A 6 -3.14 7.14 -15.65
CA PRO A 6 -2.63 6.81 -14.34
C PRO A 6 -2.12 5.37 -14.35
N ASN A 7 -0.96 5.14 -13.73
CA ASN A 7 -0.42 3.79 -13.58
C ASN A 7 -1.49 2.93 -12.91
N CYS A 8 -1.82 1.79 -13.52
CA CYS A 8 -2.76 0.84 -12.92
C CYS A 8 -2.11 0.00 -11.79
N PHE A 9 -0.79 0.03 -11.72
CA PHE A 9 0.05 -0.74 -10.81
C PHE A 9 1.48 -0.16 -10.79
N ASP A 10 2.12 -0.17 -9.63
CA ASP A 10 3.55 0.13 -9.48
C ASP A 10 4.20 -0.82 -8.44
N MET A 11 5.52 -0.88 -8.40
CA MET A 11 6.28 -1.65 -7.41
C MET A 11 7.49 -0.87 -6.93
N THR A 12 7.69 -0.87 -5.60
CA THR A 12 8.87 -0.26 -4.99
C THR A 12 9.55 -1.19 -3.99
N SER A 13 10.77 -0.85 -3.60
CA SER A 13 11.53 -1.55 -2.57
C SER A 13 10.85 -1.36 -1.20
N ALA A 14 10.65 -2.46 -0.47
CA ALA A 14 10.07 -2.41 0.89
C ALA A 14 11.02 -1.81 1.95
N LYS A 15 12.26 -1.44 1.58
CA LYS A 15 13.20 -0.76 2.48
C LYS A 15 12.66 0.56 3.04
N GLU A 16 11.82 1.24 2.26
CA GLU A 16 11.21 2.52 2.64
C GLU A 16 10.07 2.35 3.66
N MET A 17 9.55 1.13 3.87
CA MET A 17 8.41 0.87 4.76
C MET A 17 8.72 1.09 6.25
N SER A 18 9.99 1.27 6.62
CA SER A 18 10.38 1.67 7.98
C SER A 18 9.79 3.03 8.41
N LEU A 19 9.36 3.86 7.45
CA LEU A 19 8.74 5.16 7.69
C LEU A 19 7.23 5.06 7.99
N VAL A 20 6.62 3.89 7.75
CA VAL A 20 5.18 3.69 7.88
C VAL A 20 4.81 3.35 9.32
N LYS A 21 3.91 4.12 9.91
CA LYS A 21 3.45 3.87 11.29
C LYS A 21 2.63 2.59 11.34
N GLY A 22 2.95 1.72 12.30
CA GLY A 22 2.25 0.44 12.49
C GLY A 22 2.69 -0.65 11.50
N TYR A 23 3.65 -0.36 10.62
CA TYR A 23 4.25 -1.38 9.78
C TYR A 23 5.02 -2.38 10.65
N ILE A 24 4.57 -3.62 10.61
CA ILE A 24 5.28 -4.77 11.17
C ILE A 24 5.73 -5.58 9.97
N GLN A 25 7.05 -5.70 9.84
CA GLN A 25 7.64 -6.58 8.84
C GLN A 25 7.11 -8.00 9.05
N SER A 26 6.50 -8.57 8.02
CA SER A 26 5.94 -9.91 8.12
C SER A 26 7.08 -10.92 8.16
N ALA A 27 7.12 -11.70 9.24
CA ALA A 27 8.02 -12.83 9.37
C ALA A 27 7.34 -14.15 8.92
N LYS A 28 6.28 -14.10 8.09
CA LYS A 28 5.66 -15.33 7.57
C LYS A 28 6.73 -16.07 6.77
N ASN A 29 7.17 -17.21 7.30
CA ASN A 29 8.30 -18.02 6.81
C ASN A 29 9.71 -17.39 6.92
N GLY A 30 9.89 -16.34 7.71
CA GLY A 30 11.21 -15.71 7.93
C GLY A 30 11.76 -14.92 6.73
N ILE A 31 10.93 -14.67 5.71
CA ILE A 31 11.31 -13.90 4.54
C ILE A 31 10.89 -12.44 4.77
N SER A 32 11.86 -11.52 4.68
CA SER A 32 11.60 -10.09 4.75
C SER A 32 10.82 -9.60 3.52
N ASP A 33 9.85 -8.71 3.75
CA ASP A 33 9.27 -7.90 2.67
C ASP A 33 10.38 -7.28 1.81
N THR A 34 10.41 -7.66 0.52
CA THR A 34 11.43 -7.19 -0.43
C THR A 34 10.88 -6.09 -1.32
N VAL A 35 9.60 -6.20 -1.67
CA VAL A 35 8.87 -5.26 -2.52
C VAL A 35 7.51 -4.92 -1.90
N VAL A 36 7.00 -3.75 -2.25
CA VAL A 36 5.61 -3.34 -2.04
C VAL A 36 4.96 -3.18 -3.39
N ILE A 37 3.79 -3.80 -3.53
CA ILE A 37 2.92 -3.61 -4.68
C ILE A 37 2.03 -2.40 -4.40
N ILE A 38 2.02 -1.43 -5.29
CA ILE A 38 1.22 -0.22 -5.16
C ILE A 38 0.03 -0.31 -6.11
N LEU A 39 -1.15 -0.08 -5.56
CA LEU A 39 -2.42 0.07 -6.24
C LEU A 39 -2.85 1.53 -6.14
N PRO A 40 -2.69 2.33 -7.21
CA PRO A 40 -3.11 3.72 -7.18
C PRO A 40 -4.64 3.85 -7.14
N THR A 41 -5.11 4.85 -6.40
CA THR A 41 -6.53 5.21 -6.30
C THR A 41 -6.72 6.72 -6.40
N LYS A 42 -7.89 7.12 -6.92
CA LYS A 42 -8.32 8.52 -6.95
C LYS A 42 -9.07 8.95 -5.68
N ASP A 43 -9.52 7.98 -4.88
CA ASP A 43 -10.30 8.22 -3.67
C ASP A 43 -10.02 7.10 -2.68
N ILE A 44 -9.00 7.34 -1.85
CA ILE A 44 -8.54 6.36 -0.88
C ILE A 44 -9.62 5.98 0.13
N GLN A 45 -10.49 6.92 0.53
CA GLN A 45 -11.52 6.64 1.53
C GLN A 45 -12.57 5.69 0.97
N LYS A 46 -13.01 5.95 -0.27
CA LYS A 46 -13.98 5.10 -0.97
C LYS A 46 -13.42 3.70 -1.24
N ASP A 47 -12.21 3.61 -1.78
CA ASP A 47 -11.64 2.32 -2.16
C ASP A 47 -11.17 1.51 -0.94
N TYR A 48 -10.68 2.16 0.12
CA TYR A 48 -10.42 1.51 1.41
C TYR A 48 -11.69 0.88 1.98
N ALA A 49 -12.79 1.64 2.03
CA ALA A 49 -14.08 1.14 2.53
C ALA A 49 -14.61 -0.01 1.66
N LYS A 50 -14.49 0.11 0.34
CA LYS A 50 -14.89 -0.95 -0.61
C LYS A 50 -14.07 -2.22 -0.40
N LEU A 51 -12.75 -2.12 -0.31
CA LEU A 51 -11.87 -3.29 -0.13
C LEU A 51 -12.12 -3.96 1.23
N THR A 52 -12.28 -3.16 2.28
CA THR A 52 -12.64 -3.65 3.62
C THR A 52 -13.96 -4.41 3.59
N ALA A 53 -14.99 -3.86 2.93
CA ALA A 53 -16.28 -4.52 2.76
C ALA A 53 -16.20 -5.84 1.95
N ASN A 54 -15.15 -6.00 1.12
CA ASN A 54 -14.88 -7.22 0.37
C ASN A 54 -13.89 -8.17 1.10
N GLY A 55 -13.61 -7.93 2.37
CA GLY A 55 -12.83 -8.84 3.22
C GLY A 55 -11.32 -8.56 3.26
N VAL A 56 -10.85 -7.48 2.65
CA VAL A 56 -9.45 -7.05 2.82
C VAL A 56 -9.24 -6.56 4.26
N THR A 57 -8.25 -7.12 4.94
CA THR A 57 -7.84 -6.68 6.28
C THR A 57 -6.62 -5.78 6.16
N PHE A 58 -6.81 -4.49 6.39
CA PHE A 58 -5.71 -3.52 6.41
C PHE A 58 -4.90 -3.61 7.71
N LEU A 59 -3.61 -3.28 7.60
CA LEU A 59 -2.68 -3.20 8.73
C LEU A 59 -2.95 -1.99 9.63
N GLY A 60 -3.69 -0.99 9.11
CA GLY A 60 -4.11 0.20 9.83
C GLY A 60 -4.98 1.10 8.95
N ASP A 61 -5.45 2.21 9.54
CA ASP A 61 -6.19 3.24 8.82
C ASP A 61 -5.29 3.95 7.78
N PRO A 62 -5.88 4.55 6.72
CA PRO A 62 -5.13 5.38 5.79
C PRO A 62 -4.37 6.48 6.53
N GLN A 63 -3.08 6.63 6.22
CA GLN A 63 -2.20 7.60 6.87
C GLN A 63 -1.47 8.44 5.82
N LYS A 64 -1.26 9.72 6.15
CA LYS A 64 -0.53 10.64 5.27
C LYS A 64 0.97 10.46 5.47
N ILE A 65 1.72 10.25 4.38
CA ILE A 65 3.18 10.06 4.41
C ILE A 65 3.87 11.32 3.86
N GLU A 66 4.21 12.26 4.75
CA GLU A 66 4.85 13.54 4.37
C GLU A 66 6.20 13.34 3.67
N ALA A 67 6.96 12.30 4.03
CA ALA A 67 8.26 12.00 3.44
C ALA A 67 8.19 11.67 1.94
N TRP A 68 7.01 11.35 1.41
CA TRP A 68 6.83 10.94 0.01
C TRP A 68 5.97 11.93 -0.79
N GLY A 69 5.91 13.19 -0.36
CA GLY A 69 5.12 14.23 -1.05
C GLY A 69 3.70 14.37 -0.51
N GLY A 70 3.41 13.74 0.65
CA GLY A 70 2.18 13.97 1.39
C GLY A 70 0.95 13.24 0.85
N PHE A 71 1.14 12.17 0.07
CA PHE A 71 0.05 11.28 -0.30
C PHE A 71 -0.39 10.42 0.89
N THR A 72 -1.62 9.93 0.81
CA THR A 72 -2.24 9.04 1.79
C THR A 72 -2.05 7.60 1.34
N SER A 73 -1.62 6.74 2.26
CA SER A 73 -1.39 5.32 2.00
C SER A 73 -2.09 4.45 3.04
N ALA A 74 -2.60 3.31 2.59
CA ALA A 74 -3.11 2.24 3.44
C ALA A 74 -2.49 0.90 3.00
N TYR A 75 -2.11 0.07 3.96
CA TYR A 75 -1.35 -1.17 3.69
C TYR A 75 -2.15 -2.39 4.07
N PHE A 76 -2.01 -3.46 3.30
CA PHE A 76 -2.62 -4.75 3.57
C PHE A 76 -1.74 -5.88 3.06
N ARG A 77 -2.09 -7.11 3.44
CA ARG A 77 -1.44 -8.32 2.94
C ARG A 77 -2.43 -9.24 2.28
N ASP A 78 -1.99 -9.92 1.22
CA ASP A 78 -2.72 -11.05 0.67
C ASP A 78 -2.56 -12.30 1.57
N PRO A 79 -3.29 -13.39 1.30
CA PRO A 79 -3.18 -14.63 2.07
C PRO A 79 -1.77 -15.25 2.08
N GLU A 80 -0.99 -15.06 1.02
CA GLU A 80 0.40 -15.49 0.88
C GLU A 80 1.35 -14.66 1.75
N GLY A 81 0.95 -13.44 2.12
CA GLY A 81 1.69 -12.51 2.97
C GLY A 81 2.41 -11.40 2.20
N ASN A 82 2.19 -11.28 0.88
CA ASN A 82 2.75 -10.22 0.06
C ASN A 82 2.20 -8.86 0.49
N LEU A 83 3.05 -7.83 0.42
CA LEU A 83 2.72 -6.50 0.89
C LEU A 83 2.15 -5.63 -0.24
N PHE A 84 0.95 -5.09 0.01
CA PHE A 84 0.26 -4.16 -0.88
C PHE A 84 0.06 -2.80 -0.20
N GLU A 85 0.07 -1.77 -1.02
CA GLU A 85 -0.22 -0.38 -0.68
C GLU A 85 -1.34 0.12 -1.59
N LEU A 86 -2.37 0.71 -0.99
CA LEU A 86 -3.37 1.54 -1.67
C LEU A 86 -2.96 3.00 -1.42
N ASN A 87 -2.67 3.79 -2.46
CA ASN A 87 -2.30 5.20 -2.29
C ASN A 87 -2.88 6.15 -3.34
N ASP A 88 -2.93 7.44 -3.01
CA ASP A 88 -3.43 8.52 -3.86
C ASP A 88 -2.30 9.37 -4.52
N GLY A 89 -1.11 8.79 -4.64
CA GLY A 89 0.11 9.49 -5.09
C GLY A 89 0.33 9.58 -6.61
N TYR A 90 -0.59 9.07 -7.44
CA TYR A 90 -0.44 8.98 -8.92
C TYR A 90 -1.59 9.63 -9.69
#